data_AF-A0A6A3LHH4-F1
#
_entry.id   AF-A0A6A3LHH4-F1
#
_cell.length_a   1.000
_cell.length_b   1.000
_cell.length_c   1.000
_cell.angle_alpha   90.00
_cell.angle_beta   90.00
_cell.angle_gamma   90.00
#
_symmetry.space_group_name_H-M   'P 1'
#
loop_
_entity.id
_entity.type
_entity.pdbx_description
1 polymer ?
#
loop_
_entity_poly.entity_id
_entity_poly.type
_entity_poly.pdbx_seq_one_letter_code
_entity_poly.pdbx_strand_id
1 'polypeptide(L)'
;MQQARVVPQPKPQRTSVPHHDKDVLSKDGKAPCGQHNKMFAFFFLIVMSCALGLICVASLIQQRDLQLQRLAVHSLHSDHEGGTGLRGQMTELMQQTADDEEAATASATTATDTDWSNYECIGWKAQRDCSPDGGADPSNDRACNVTVHNGESGYCQVRHKATGELQNVLKMHCDSLRVDVAFRCDEFATFLGYGQKATEYVHDPSFSMANCRQKLIDDQVRVVAAEKEKEEENDTPPQDWVDKIRKGVEFKGTTPPQGDLEGLRKEVQPPTSYQRGIVFVVYEKMLQSVYASVRSMRLMGCTLPVELWYKRSETDPSHPLLRELTGTYGAFMREINDPRATKFYTKTYAVFYSAFDQVLLLDADNFAVRDPTYLFDTPQFQEEGAIFWPDFWRPKKTIFNIQPTSFVWEVFHLEPVDMFEQESGQVLIDRTKHMKALNVLLYYAFNPSIFERLRLAWGDKDLFRFAWLKTGSSFHMIETPPGSAGLKLPDQNIFCGVTMVQHDPQRGIVFLHRNQEKLSSENREKVWGHIQDFRMDEVSLEDYDVRGANGGRYFPQFKRCYGKDIYYENAFTVKPIEELPFAGLEQRLLNFVQEAARIDGKLEEQPKDNEGENTVDVADPAKR
;
A
#
# COMPACT_ATOMS: atom_id res chain seq x y z
N MET A 1 -1.23 -35.10 66.29
CA MET A 1 -0.83 -36.53 66.28
C MET A 1 -0.24 -36.83 64.91
N GLN A 2 0.92 -37.48 64.75
CA GLN A 2 1.91 -37.96 65.73
C GLN A 2 3.24 -37.20 65.54
N GLN A 3 4.11 -37.20 66.56
CA GLN A 3 5.51 -36.74 66.47
C GLN A 3 6.43 -37.94 66.72
N ALA A 4 7.55 -38.01 66.00
CA ALA A 4 8.74 -38.77 66.41
C ALA A 4 9.99 -38.17 65.74
N ARG A 5 11.15 -38.24 66.41
CA ARG A 5 12.46 -37.71 65.98
C ARG A 5 13.57 -38.62 66.57
N VAL A 6 14.84 -38.39 66.20
CA VAL A 6 16.06 -39.05 66.73
C VAL A 6 16.27 -40.48 66.12
N VAL A 7 17.31 -40.85 65.31
CA VAL A 7 18.81 -40.79 65.40
C VAL A 7 19.38 -41.84 66.42
N PRO A 8 20.57 -42.51 66.31
CA PRO A 8 21.76 -42.39 65.40
C PRO A 8 22.45 -43.71 64.84
N GLN A 9 23.46 -43.55 63.94
CA GLN A 9 24.69 -44.39 63.72
C GLN A 9 24.53 -45.84 63.14
N PRO A 10 25.59 -46.58 62.67
CA PRO A 10 27.06 -46.33 62.74
C PRO A 10 27.91 -46.45 61.43
N LYS A 11 29.24 -46.25 61.59
CA LYS A 11 30.41 -46.40 60.66
C LYS A 11 30.95 -47.87 60.59
N PRO A 12 31.98 -48.30 59.79
CA PRO A 12 33.26 -47.66 59.33
C PRO A 12 33.55 -47.81 57.80
N GLN A 13 34.72 -47.67 57.14
CA GLN A 13 36.20 -47.62 57.39
C GLN A 13 36.85 -46.28 56.87
N ARG A 14 38.17 -45.93 56.88
CA ARG A 14 39.53 -46.57 56.82
C ARG A 14 39.97 -46.98 55.38
N THR A 15 41.22 -46.85 54.89
CA THR A 15 42.57 -46.64 55.53
C THR A 15 43.54 -45.64 54.79
N SER A 16 44.63 -45.22 55.49
CA SER A 16 46.00 -44.82 55.01
C SER A 16 46.20 -43.64 54.02
N VAL A 17 47.01 -42.57 54.22
CA VAL A 17 48.11 -42.17 55.18
C VAL A 17 49.44 -42.93 54.97
N PRO A 18 50.61 -42.29 54.66
CA PRO A 18 51.47 -41.41 55.55
C PRO A 18 51.76 -39.98 54.98
N HIS A 19 52.00 -38.91 55.78
CA HIS A 19 53.15 -38.47 56.64
C HIS A 19 54.43 -38.01 55.86
N HIS A 20 55.28 -37.06 56.33
CA HIS A 20 55.50 -36.48 57.68
C HIS A 20 55.93 -34.98 57.66
N ASP A 21 55.56 -34.21 58.70
CA ASP A 21 56.31 -33.21 59.51
C ASP A 21 57.21 -32.09 58.88
N LYS A 22 56.99 -30.79 59.22
CA LYS A 22 57.58 -29.93 60.31
C LYS A 22 58.95 -29.30 59.93
N ASP A 23 59.44 -28.18 60.50
CA ASP A 23 59.08 -27.45 61.73
C ASP A 23 59.48 -25.94 61.74
N VAL A 24 59.13 -25.22 62.83
CA VAL A 24 59.77 -23.99 63.38
C VAL A 24 59.57 -22.60 62.72
N LEU A 25 59.47 -21.58 63.59
CA LEU A 25 59.34 -20.13 63.33
C LEU A 25 60.72 -19.44 63.16
N SER A 26 60.77 -18.24 62.53
CA SER A 26 61.30 -16.98 63.16
C SER A 26 61.59 -15.82 62.17
N LYS A 27 61.12 -14.62 62.52
CA LYS A 27 61.63 -13.25 62.21
C LYS A 27 61.68 -12.64 60.79
N ASP A 28 61.17 -11.39 60.76
CA ASP A 28 61.71 -10.16 60.16
C ASP A 28 62.23 -10.15 58.70
N GLY A 29 61.45 -9.55 57.77
CA GLY A 29 61.96 -9.20 56.44
C GLY A 29 60.98 -8.52 55.47
N LYS A 30 61.01 -7.18 55.42
CA LYS A 30 60.62 -6.27 54.30
C LYS A 30 59.57 -6.75 53.26
N ALA A 31 58.45 -6.04 53.17
CA ALA A 31 57.58 -6.07 51.98
C ALA A 31 58.28 -5.49 50.73
N PRO A 32 57.85 -5.90 49.53
CA PRO A 32 57.49 -4.90 48.52
C PRO A 32 56.10 -5.12 47.90
N CYS A 33 55.48 -4.03 47.46
CA CYS A 33 54.19 -4.06 46.74
C CYS A 33 54.35 -4.67 45.33
N GLY A 34 53.41 -5.51 44.89
CA GLY A 34 53.52 -6.13 43.55
C GLY A 34 52.34 -6.94 43.00
N GLN A 35 51.28 -7.23 43.77
CA GLN A 35 50.17 -8.09 43.30
C GLN A 35 48.83 -7.39 43.03
N HIS A 36 48.57 -6.20 43.59
CA HIS A 36 47.28 -5.50 43.38
C HIS A 36 47.06 -5.06 41.92
N ASN A 37 48.11 -4.56 41.26
CA ASN A 37 48.00 -4.03 39.89
C ASN A 37 47.62 -5.11 38.86
N LYS A 38 47.91 -6.39 39.11
CA LYS A 38 47.58 -7.47 38.15
C LYS A 38 46.09 -7.81 38.15
N MET A 39 45.41 -7.80 39.30
CA MET A 39 43.95 -7.95 39.33
C MET A 39 43.23 -6.72 38.76
N PHE A 40 43.70 -5.50 39.07
CA PHE A 40 43.12 -4.29 38.48
C PHE A 40 43.29 -4.23 36.95
N ALA A 41 44.44 -4.63 36.42
CA ALA A 41 44.66 -4.72 34.97
C ALA A 41 43.76 -5.79 34.32
N PHE A 42 43.57 -6.96 34.95
CA PHE A 42 42.63 -7.98 34.47
C PHE A 42 41.18 -7.49 34.50
N PHE A 43 40.77 -6.80 35.57
CA PHE A 43 39.42 -6.24 35.68
C PHE A 43 39.17 -5.17 34.63
N PHE A 44 40.11 -4.26 34.39
CA PHE A 44 40.01 -3.28 33.30
C PHE A 44 39.99 -3.93 31.91
N LEU A 45 40.79 -4.97 31.67
CA LEU A 45 40.74 -5.72 30.40
C LEU A 45 39.39 -6.40 30.19
N ILE A 46 38.79 -6.98 31.23
CA ILE A 46 37.45 -7.60 31.17
C ILE A 46 36.38 -6.51 30.92
N VAL A 47 36.40 -5.40 31.66
CA VAL A 47 35.43 -4.31 31.48
C VAL A 47 35.55 -3.67 30.10
N MET A 48 36.76 -3.43 29.59
CA MET A 48 36.98 -2.91 28.24
C MET A 48 36.59 -3.93 27.16
N SER A 49 36.82 -5.23 27.38
CA SER A 49 36.35 -6.30 26.50
C SER A 49 34.82 -6.34 26.43
N CYS A 50 34.13 -6.26 27.57
CA CYS A 50 32.67 -6.20 27.63
C CYS A 50 32.12 -4.90 27.03
N ALA A 51 32.77 -3.75 27.26
CA ALA A 51 32.36 -2.47 26.67
C ALA A 51 32.52 -2.47 25.14
N LEU A 52 33.66 -2.94 24.61
CA LEU A 52 33.86 -3.11 23.17
C LEU A 52 32.90 -4.16 22.59
N GLY A 53 32.63 -5.25 23.32
CA GLY A 53 31.61 -6.25 22.94
C GLY A 53 30.21 -5.64 22.85
N LEU A 54 29.80 -4.82 23.82
CA LEU A 54 28.52 -4.12 23.82
C LEU A 54 28.43 -3.04 22.74
N ILE A 55 29.52 -2.31 22.47
CA ILE A 55 29.60 -1.35 21.36
C ILE A 55 29.48 -2.09 20.02
N CYS A 56 30.19 -3.20 19.82
CA CYS A 56 30.06 -4.04 18.63
C CYS A 56 28.64 -4.62 18.49
N VAL A 57 28.01 -5.09 19.58
CA VAL A 57 26.62 -5.57 19.55
C VAL A 57 25.64 -4.44 19.24
N ALA A 58 25.81 -3.25 19.82
CA ALA A 58 25.01 -2.08 19.50
C ALA A 58 25.17 -1.67 18.03
N SER A 59 26.41 -1.60 17.51
CA SER A 59 26.67 -1.34 16.09
C SER A 59 26.11 -2.43 15.18
N LEU A 60 26.13 -3.71 15.58
CA LEU A 60 25.51 -4.80 14.82
C LEU A 60 23.98 -4.74 14.83
N ILE A 61 23.35 -4.32 15.93
CA ILE A 61 21.90 -4.06 16.01
C ILE A 61 21.54 -2.87 15.11
N GLN A 62 22.28 -1.76 15.21
CA GLN A 62 22.06 -0.55 14.43
C GLN A 62 22.32 -0.75 12.92
N GLN A 63 23.31 -1.58 12.55
CA GLN A 63 23.50 -2.04 11.17
C GLN A 63 22.37 -2.97 10.70
N ARG A 64 21.80 -3.79 11.60
CA ARG A 64 20.69 -4.70 11.27
C ARG A 64 19.37 -3.95 11.03
N ASP A 65 19.11 -2.87 11.77
CA ASP A 65 17.98 -1.97 11.48
C ASP A 65 18.16 -1.22 10.15
N LEU A 66 19.36 -0.68 9.87
CA LEU A 66 19.63 -0.08 8.55
C LEU A 66 19.52 -1.09 7.40
N GLN A 67 19.88 -2.36 7.61
CA GLN A 67 19.67 -3.43 6.64
C GLN A 67 18.17 -3.75 6.44
N LEU A 68 17.37 -3.80 7.51
CA LEU A 68 15.92 -4.00 7.42
C LEU A 68 15.23 -2.89 6.63
N GLN A 69 15.62 -1.62 6.85
CA GLN A 69 15.10 -0.49 6.08
C GLN A 69 15.55 -0.51 4.61
N ARG A 70 16.79 -0.91 4.30
CA ARG A 70 17.29 -1.01 2.90
C ARG A 70 16.67 -2.16 2.11
N LEU A 71 16.40 -3.30 2.74
CA LEU A 71 15.79 -4.46 2.06
C LEU A 71 14.29 -4.25 1.77
N ALA A 72 13.58 -3.48 2.61
CA ALA A 72 12.23 -3.04 2.31
C ALA A 72 12.15 -2.17 1.04
N VAL A 73 13.18 -1.37 0.75
CA VAL A 73 13.27 -0.55 -0.47
C VAL A 73 13.58 -1.41 -1.70
N HIS A 74 14.50 -2.38 -1.59
CA HIS A 74 14.87 -3.21 -2.75
C HIS A 74 13.78 -4.17 -3.22
N SER A 75 12.88 -4.65 -2.34
CA SER A 75 11.78 -5.54 -2.77
C SER A 75 10.67 -4.84 -3.56
N LEU A 76 10.77 -3.51 -3.75
CA LEU A 76 9.91 -2.70 -4.63
C LEU A 76 10.65 -2.23 -5.90
N HIS A 77 11.87 -2.72 -6.14
CA HIS A 77 12.71 -2.39 -7.30
C HIS A 77 13.24 -3.66 -7.98
N SER A 78 12.36 -4.31 -8.73
CA SER A 78 12.71 -5.05 -9.95
C SER A 78 12.08 -4.32 -11.15
N ASP A 79 12.66 -4.50 -12.34
CA ASP A 79 12.17 -4.00 -13.63
C ASP A 79 12.19 -2.46 -13.79
N HIS A 80 13.38 -1.87 -13.87
CA HIS A 80 13.59 -0.53 -14.46
C HIS A 80 15.01 -0.34 -15.05
N GLU A 81 15.13 -0.26 -16.38
CA GLU A 81 16.26 0.33 -17.09
C GLU A 81 15.78 1.13 -18.33
N GLY A 82 16.54 2.14 -18.73
CA GLY A 82 16.39 2.86 -20.01
C GLY A 82 15.44 4.08 -20.00
N GLY A 83 15.94 5.26 -20.38
CA GLY A 83 15.09 6.44 -20.63
C GLY A 83 15.65 7.81 -20.22
N THR A 84 16.88 8.16 -20.62
CA THR A 84 17.46 9.47 -20.26
C THR A 84 17.01 10.61 -21.18
N GLY A 85 16.26 11.56 -20.60
CA GLY A 85 16.50 12.99 -20.82
C GLY A 85 15.65 13.73 -21.85
N LEU A 86 14.87 14.70 -21.37
CA LEU A 86 14.66 15.99 -22.02
C LEU A 86 14.32 17.05 -20.96
N ARG A 87 15.13 18.12 -20.88
CA ARG A 87 14.97 19.22 -19.92
C ARG A 87 14.84 20.52 -20.72
N GLY A 88 13.62 21.03 -20.85
CA GLY A 88 13.35 22.24 -21.63
C GLY A 88 11.99 22.86 -21.32
N GLN A 89 12.03 23.97 -20.57
CA GLN A 89 11.09 25.11 -20.61
C GLN A 89 9.57 24.83 -20.59
N MET A 90 8.92 25.26 -19.51
CA MET A 90 7.56 25.79 -19.55
C MET A 90 7.49 27.00 -18.61
N THR A 91 7.33 28.19 -19.19
CA THR A 91 7.13 29.47 -18.49
C THR A 91 6.10 30.26 -19.29
N GLU A 92 5.34 31.13 -18.63
CA GLU A 92 4.29 31.98 -19.21
C GLU A 92 3.08 31.25 -19.82
N LEU A 93 1.98 31.22 -19.06
CA LEU A 93 0.65 31.62 -19.55
C LEU A 93 -0.32 31.81 -18.37
N MET A 94 -0.36 33.04 -17.86
CA MET A 94 -1.38 33.54 -16.94
C MET A 94 -1.77 34.95 -17.39
N GLN A 95 -2.97 35.13 -17.96
CA GLN A 95 -3.58 36.45 -18.11
C GLN A 95 -5.09 36.34 -18.42
N GLN A 96 -5.93 36.70 -17.44
CA GLN A 96 -7.35 37.11 -17.59
C GLN A 96 -8.36 36.03 -18.09
N THR A 97 -9.66 36.16 -17.84
CA THR A 97 -10.46 37.25 -17.21
C THR A 97 -11.05 36.90 -15.84
N ALA A 98 -11.64 37.88 -15.17
CA ALA A 98 -12.42 37.74 -13.94
C ALA A 98 -13.93 37.63 -14.25
N ASP A 99 -14.77 37.93 -13.24
CA ASP A 99 -16.24 37.89 -13.20
C ASP A 99 -16.79 36.45 -13.08
N ASP A 100 -17.66 36.07 -12.11
CA ASP A 100 -18.44 36.84 -11.14
C ASP A 100 -18.17 36.43 -9.66
N GLU A 101 -18.25 37.38 -8.71
CA GLU A 101 -18.41 37.11 -7.26
C GLU A 101 -19.78 37.59 -6.76
N GLU A 102 -20.63 36.68 -6.25
CA GLU A 102 -21.59 37.04 -5.19
C GLU A 102 -21.99 35.82 -4.33
N ALA A 103 -22.43 36.09 -3.08
CA ALA A 103 -23.00 35.14 -2.10
C ALA A 103 -22.06 34.16 -1.35
N ALA A 104 -21.16 34.68 -0.49
CA ALA A 104 -20.43 33.87 0.52
C ALA A 104 -20.20 34.56 1.89
N THR A 105 -21.12 35.40 2.37
CA THR A 105 -20.94 36.21 3.59
C THR A 105 -21.25 35.48 4.91
N ALA A 106 -20.37 34.59 5.41
CA ALA A 106 -20.49 34.04 6.78
C ALA A 106 -19.23 33.36 7.41
N SER A 107 -18.03 33.98 7.44
CA SER A 107 -17.04 33.70 8.51
C SER A 107 -15.93 34.75 8.53
N ALA A 108 -15.86 35.57 9.58
CA ALA A 108 -14.83 36.60 9.76
C ALA A 108 -13.73 36.15 10.74
N THR A 109 -13.05 35.04 10.42
CA THR A 109 -11.71 34.76 10.96
C THR A 109 -10.67 35.62 10.23
N THR A 110 -9.62 36.05 10.92
CA THR A 110 -8.53 36.86 10.33
C THR A 110 -7.91 36.13 9.13
N ALA A 111 -8.12 36.67 7.93
CA ALA A 111 -7.55 36.12 6.71
C ALA A 111 -6.03 36.34 6.71
N THR A 112 -5.28 35.31 7.07
CA THR A 112 -3.84 35.24 6.80
C THR A 112 -3.64 35.26 5.30
N ASP A 113 -2.78 36.14 4.79
CA ASP A 113 -2.40 36.09 3.37
C ASP A 113 -1.72 34.74 3.09
N THR A 114 -2.41 33.92 2.29
CA THR A 114 -2.00 32.57 1.92
C THR A 114 -1.06 32.55 0.72
N ASP A 115 -0.85 33.66 0.01
CA ASP A 115 0.14 33.72 -1.07
C ASP A 115 1.56 33.84 -0.51
N TRP A 116 2.23 32.69 -0.40
CA TRP A 116 3.64 32.62 -0.01
C TRP A 116 4.59 33.39 -0.94
N SER A 117 4.16 33.83 -2.13
CA SER A 117 4.92 34.76 -2.98
C SER A 117 5.08 36.14 -2.34
N ASN A 118 4.17 36.56 -1.45
CA ASN A 118 4.27 37.81 -0.69
C ASN A 118 5.26 37.75 0.49
N TYR A 119 5.84 36.58 0.77
CA TYR A 119 6.76 36.35 1.89
C TYR A 119 8.22 36.17 1.43
N GLU A 120 9.15 36.48 2.32
CA GLU A 120 10.59 36.19 2.20
C GLU A 120 11.05 35.32 3.39
N CYS A 121 12.02 34.43 3.17
CA CYS A 121 12.57 33.64 4.26
C CYS A 121 13.59 34.47 5.07
N ILE A 122 13.53 34.35 6.40
CA ILE A 122 14.46 34.96 7.36
C ILE A 122 15.51 33.95 7.84
N GLY A 123 15.11 32.70 8.09
CA GLY A 123 16.02 31.60 8.41
C GLY A 123 15.35 30.46 9.17
N TRP A 124 16.11 29.38 9.35
CA TRP A 124 15.78 28.32 10.30
C TRP A 124 15.97 28.81 11.74
N LYS A 125 14.97 28.56 12.59
CA LYS A 125 14.98 28.84 14.02
C LYS A 125 14.99 27.52 14.79
N ALA A 126 16.13 27.20 15.40
CA ALA A 126 16.27 25.95 16.14
C ALA A 126 15.59 26.04 17.51
N GLN A 127 14.99 24.92 17.93
CA GLN A 127 14.21 24.80 19.16
C GLN A 127 14.58 23.52 19.88
N ARG A 128 14.48 23.53 21.20
CA ARG A 128 14.90 22.43 22.09
C ARG A 128 13.82 21.35 22.21
N ASP A 129 14.09 20.37 23.06
CA ASP A 129 13.12 19.39 23.58
C ASP A 129 12.31 18.65 22.50
N CYS A 130 12.91 18.50 21.31
CA CYS A 130 12.32 17.89 20.12
C CYS A 130 10.96 18.47 19.69
N SER A 131 10.76 19.77 19.89
CA SER A 131 9.50 20.48 19.61
C SER A 131 9.73 21.83 18.92
N PRO A 132 8.91 22.25 17.94
CA PRO A 132 8.94 23.60 17.37
C PRO A 132 8.60 24.69 18.41
N ASP A 133 8.01 24.31 19.55
CA ASP A 133 7.67 25.19 20.67
C ASP A 133 8.52 24.90 21.93
N GLY A 134 9.57 24.07 21.81
CA GLY A 134 10.44 23.64 22.93
C GLY A 134 11.38 24.71 23.49
N GLY A 135 11.36 25.93 22.95
CA GLY A 135 12.18 27.05 23.40
C GLY A 135 13.51 27.17 22.65
N ALA A 136 13.93 28.40 22.40
CA ALA A 136 14.93 28.70 21.39
C ALA A 136 16.33 28.13 21.66
N ASP A 137 17.01 27.73 20.58
CA ASP A 137 18.43 27.43 20.55
C ASP A 137 19.17 28.27 19.48
N PRO A 138 19.43 29.57 19.73
CA PRO A 138 20.07 30.46 18.76
C PRO A 138 21.48 30.01 18.32
N SER A 139 22.09 29.06 19.05
CA SER A 139 23.34 28.39 18.67
C SER A 139 23.23 27.60 17.36
N ASN A 140 22.01 27.14 17.04
CA ASN A 140 21.69 26.26 15.92
C ASN A 140 20.74 26.92 14.89
N ASP A 141 20.45 28.22 15.01
CA ASP A 141 19.81 29.02 13.96
C ASP A 141 20.64 28.99 12.66
N ARG A 142 19.98 28.95 11.49
CA ARG A 142 20.67 28.86 10.18
C ARG A 142 20.05 29.78 9.13
N ALA A 143 20.85 30.19 8.16
CA ALA A 143 20.37 30.93 6.99
C ALA A 143 19.46 30.05 6.10
N CYS A 144 18.57 30.67 5.32
CA CYS A 144 17.55 29.99 4.53
C CYS A 144 18.06 28.94 3.54
N ASN A 145 19.29 29.11 3.06
CA ASN A 145 19.97 28.25 2.10
C ASN A 145 20.81 27.13 2.76
N VAL A 146 20.71 26.95 4.07
CA VAL A 146 21.33 25.83 4.79
C VAL A 146 20.30 24.74 5.00
N THR A 147 20.75 23.50 4.89
CA THR A 147 19.91 22.31 5.02
C THR A 147 19.45 22.07 6.47
N VAL A 148 18.20 21.66 6.60
CA VAL A 148 17.55 21.11 7.79
C VAL A 148 17.33 19.61 7.56
N HIS A 149 17.67 18.79 8.56
CA HIS A 149 17.70 17.33 8.46
C HIS A 149 16.72 16.65 9.45
N ASN A 150 16.46 15.36 9.24
CA ASN A 150 15.89 14.49 10.28
C ASN A 150 16.72 14.56 11.59
N GLY A 151 16.03 14.51 12.74
CA GLY A 151 16.63 14.70 14.06
C GLY A 151 16.66 16.13 14.58
N GLU A 152 16.25 17.13 13.78
CA GLU A 152 16.32 18.55 14.15
C GLU A 152 14.93 19.13 14.44
N SER A 153 14.77 19.85 15.56
CA SER A 153 13.53 20.54 15.93
C SER A 153 13.61 22.06 15.77
N GLY A 154 12.51 22.66 15.32
CA GLY A 154 12.46 24.08 15.00
C GLY A 154 11.37 24.46 14.00
N TYR A 155 11.56 25.59 13.33
CA TYR A 155 10.70 26.07 12.25
C TYR A 155 11.47 27.01 11.33
N CYS A 156 10.98 27.19 10.10
CA CYS A 156 11.42 28.26 9.22
C CYS A 156 10.66 29.55 9.56
N GLN A 157 11.39 30.62 9.86
CA GLN A 157 10.81 31.93 10.04
C GLN A 157 10.77 32.67 8.69
N VAL A 158 9.60 33.20 8.36
CA VAL A 158 9.35 33.98 7.14
C VAL A 158 8.79 35.35 7.50
N ARG A 159 8.91 36.32 6.60
CA ARG A 159 8.41 37.70 6.76
C ARG A 159 7.55 38.10 5.58
N HIS A 160 6.39 38.68 5.84
CA HIS A 160 5.55 39.29 4.80
C HIS A 160 6.21 40.59 4.29
N LYS A 161 6.43 40.71 2.97
CA LYS A 161 7.24 41.78 2.35
C LYS A 161 6.69 43.19 2.57
N ALA A 162 5.37 43.39 2.51
CA ALA A 162 4.76 44.71 2.70
C ALA A 162 4.53 45.12 4.17
N THR A 163 3.97 44.22 5.01
CA THR A 163 3.63 44.54 6.42
C THR A 163 4.83 44.39 7.37
N GLY A 164 5.83 43.59 7.01
CA GLY A 164 6.95 43.24 7.89
C GLY A 164 6.60 42.19 8.96
N GLU A 165 5.38 41.63 8.94
CA GLU A 165 4.91 40.60 9.88
C GLU A 165 5.74 39.32 9.78
N LEU A 166 6.05 38.69 10.92
CA LEU A 166 6.80 37.44 11.00
C LEU A 166 5.86 36.26 11.25
N GLN A 167 6.06 35.18 10.51
CA GLN A 167 5.35 33.91 10.69
C GLN A 167 6.35 32.74 10.79
N ASN A 168 5.92 31.69 11.50
CA ASN A 168 6.71 30.48 11.76
C ASN A 168 6.04 29.30 11.04
N VAL A 169 6.71 28.75 10.03
CA VAL A 169 6.19 27.74 9.10
C VAL A 169 7.19 26.60 8.92
N LEU A 170 6.80 25.48 8.30
CA LEU A 170 7.62 24.27 8.20
C LEU A 170 8.05 23.79 9.60
N LYS A 171 7.06 23.67 10.49
CA LYS A 171 7.28 23.24 11.87
C LYS A 171 7.82 21.81 11.91
N MET A 172 8.77 21.59 12.83
CA MET A 172 9.60 20.40 12.86
C MET A 172 9.83 19.93 14.29
N HIS A 173 9.50 18.66 14.52
CA HIS A 173 9.97 17.84 15.63
C HIS A 173 11.14 16.97 15.14
N CYS A 174 11.92 16.41 16.07
CA CYS A 174 13.04 15.53 15.74
C CYS A 174 12.66 14.32 14.85
N ASP A 175 11.40 13.88 14.90
CA ASP A 175 10.87 12.73 14.16
C ASP A 175 10.01 13.11 12.93
N SER A 176 9.79 14.40 12.63
CA SER A 176 8.91 14.85 11.54
C SER A 176 9.31 14.32 10.15
N LEU A 177 10.60 14.17 9.91
CA LEU A 177 11.18 13.66 8.66
C LEU A 177 11.75 12.26 8.85
N ARG A 178 11.76 11.48 7.76
CA ARG A 178 12.51 10.21 7.70
C ARG A 178 14.01 10.43 7.66
N VAL A 179 14.77 9.42 8.10
CA VAL A 179 16.21 9.32 7.83
C VAL A 179 16.49 9.47 6.32
N ASP A 180 17.60 10.14 6.00
CA ASP A 180 18.02 10.58 4.65
C ASP A 180 17.12 11.63 3.97
N VAL A 181 16.05 12.12 4.61
CA VAL A 181 15.26 13.27 4.11
C VAL A 181 15.76 14.57 4.73
N ALA A 182 15.80 15.61 3.89
CA ALA A 182 16.26 16.95 4.25
C ALA A 182 15.65 18.02 3.31
N PHE A 183 15.59 19.27 3.78
CA PHE A 183 15.08 20.42 3.00
C PHE A 183 15.81 21.71 3.38
N ARG A 184 15.50 22.83 2.70
CA ARG A 184 15.97 24.19 3.07
C ARG A 184 14.80 25.13 3.31
N CYS A 185 14.95 26.09 4.21
CA CYS A 185 13.89 27.10 4.45
C CYS A 185 13.64 28.02 3.25
N ASP A 186 14.55 28.13 2.29
CA ASP A 186 14.29 28.80 1.00
C ASP A 186 13.25 28.08 0.12
N GLU A 187 12.88 26.83 0.43
CA GLU A 187 11.87 26.04 -0.29
C GLU A 187 10.43 26.30 0.19
N PHE A 188 10.20 27.11 1.24
CA PHE A 188 8.93 27.19 1.97
C PHE A 188 7.68 27.40 1.09
N ALA A 189 7.72 28.36 0.16
CA ALA A 189 6.61 28.67 -0.74
C ALA A 189 6.27 27.51 -1.71
N THR A 190 7.24 26.61 -1.97
CA THR A 190 7.03 25.40 -2.78
C THR A 190 6.25 24.35 -2.00
N PHE A 191 6.52 24.21 -0.70
CA PHE A 191 5.90 23.20 0.15
C PHE A 191 4.50 23.60 0.62
N LEU A 192 4.37 24.77 1.24
CA LEU A 192 3.08 25.24 1.77
C LEU A 192 2.09 25.53 0.61
N GLY A 193 2.63 25.97 -0.53
CA GLY A 193 1.89 26.13 -1.78
C GLY A 193 1.46 24.82 -2.46
N TYR A 194 2.02 23.66 -2.10
CA TYR A 194 1.60 22.37 -2.66
C TYR A 194 0.19 22.00 -2.18
N GLY A 195 0.01 21.98 -0.86
CA GLY A 195 -1.28 21.72 -0.23
C GLY A 195 -2.37 22.72 -0.62
N GLN A 196 -2.03 23.99 -0.86
CA GLN A 196 -3.00 25.02 -1.30
C GLN A 196 -3.44 24.82 -2.75
N LYS A 197 -2.49 24.67 -3.69
CA LYS A 197 -2.78 24.51 -5.12
C LYS A 197 -3.57 23.25 -5.43
N ALA A 198 -3.50 22.25 -4.56
CA ALA A 198 -4.33 21.05 -4.65
C ALA A 198 -5.83 21.38 -4.69
N THR A 199 -6.32 22.30 -3.85
CA THR A 199 -7.75 22.68 -3.79
C THR A 199 -8.20 23.60 -4.93
N GLU A 200 -7.26 24.22 -5.64
CA GLU A 200 -7.50 25.04 -6.84
C GLU A 200 -7.48 24.20 -8.13
N TYR A 201 -6.91 22.99 -8.08
CA TYR A 201 -6.67 22.16 -9.25
C TYR A 201 -7.98 21.58 -9.81
N VAL A 202 -8.18 21.76 -11.12
CA VAL A 202 -9.14 21.02 -11.92
C VAL A 202 -8.36 20.14 -12.88
N HIS A 203 -8.56 18.81 -12.78
CA HIS A 203 -7.78 17.82 -13.52
C HIS A 203 -8.09 17.81 -15.02
N ASP A 204 -9.38 17.88 -15.35
CA ASP A 204 -9.92 17.95 -16.70
C ASP A 204 -11.13 18.89 -16.73
N PRO A 205 -10.97 20.14 -17.21
CA PRO A 205 -12.09 21.07 -17.39
C PRO A 205 -13.13 20.64 -18.43
N SER A 206 -12.85 19.62 -19.25
CA SER A 206 -13.78 19.02 -20.21
C SER A 206 -14.47 17.75 -19.68
N PHE A 207 -14.24 17.40 -18.41
CA PHE A 207 -14.78 16.21 -17.78
C PHE A 207 -16.31 16.21 -17.80
N SER A 208 -16.88 15.09 -18.24
CA SER A 208 -18.28 14.77 -17.95
C SER A 208 -18.50 13.27 -17.92
N MET A 209 -19.48 12.82 -17.13
CA MET A 209 -19.88 11.41 -17.09
C MET A 209 -20.35 10.92 -18.47
N ALA A 210 -20.95 11.79 -19.28
CA ALA A 210 -21.31 11.49 -20.67
C ALA A 210 -20.06 11.17 -21.52
N ASN A 211 -19.00 11.98 -21.41
CA ASN A 211 -17.73 11.76 -22.12
C ASN A 211 -17.06 10.45 -21.66
N CYS A 212 -17.08 10.13 -20.36
CA CYS A 212 -16.53 8.87 -19.85
C CYS A 212 -17.30 7.64 -20.36
N ARG A 213 -18.64 7.72 -20.39
CA ARG A 213 -19.52 6.64 -20.90
C ARG A 213 -19.37 6.46 -22.42
N GLN A 214 -19.29 7.55 -23.18
CA GLN A 214 -19.00 7.49 -24.62
C GLN A 214 -17.62 6.88 -24.88
N LYS A 215 -16.60 7.27 -24.11
CA LYS A 215 -15.25 6.72 -24.23
C LYS A 215 -15.19 5.21 -23.94
N LEU A 216 -15.97 4.68 -23.00
CA LEU A 216 -16.11 3.22 -22.81
C LEU A 216 -16.58 2.54 -24.11
N ILE A 217 -17.58 3.09 -24.80
CA ILE A 217 -18.10 2.51 -26.05
C ILE A 217 -17.07 2.61 -27.18
N ASP A 218 -16.43 3.77 -27.37
CA ASP A 218 -15.39 3.93 -28.38
C ASP A 218 -14.13 3.08 -28.07
N ASP A 219 -13.80 2.84 -26.79
CA ASP A 219 -12.75 1.90 -26.36
C ASP A 219 -13.15 0.43 -26.70
N GLN A 220 -14.43 0.03 -26.59
CA GLN A 220 -14.88 -1.31 -27.01
C GLN A 220 -14.85 -1.49 -28.53
N VAL A 221 -15.29 -0.48 -29.31
CA VAL A 221 -15.28 -0.52 -30.78
C VAL A 221 -13.86 -0.73 -31.31
N ARG A 222 -12.84 -0.14 -30.65
CA ARG A 222 -11.43 -0.35 -30.96
C ARG A 222 -10.96 -1.79 -30.72
N VAL A 223 -11.48 -2.45 -29.69
CA VAL A 223 -11.17 -3.88 -29.43
C VAL A 223 -11.74 -4.71 -30.58
N VAL A 224 -13.05 -4.64 -30.84
CA VAL A 224 -13.70 -5.43 -31.91
C VAL A 224 -13.05 -5.19 -33.29
N ALA A 225 -12.65 -3.95 -33.58
CA ALA A 225 -11.90 -3.64 -34.81
C ALA A 225 -10.52 -4.35 -34.86
N ALA A 226 -9.71 -4.23 -33.81
CA ALA A 226 -8.39 -4.87 -33.73
C ALA A 226 -8.46 -6.41 -33.70
N GLU A 227 -9.57 -6.98 -33.26
CA GLU A 227 -9.81 -8.43 -33.33
C GLU A 227 -10.08 -8.89 -34.76
N LYS A 228 -10.98 -8.19 -35.48
CA LYS A 228 -11.27 -8.47 -36.90
C LYS A 228 -10.05 -8.25 -37.80
N GLU A 229 -9.22 -7.23 -37.54
CA GLU A 229 -7.94 -7.04 -38.23
C GLU A 229 -6.99 -8.23 -38.03
N LYS A 230 -6.90 -8.79 -36.82
CA LYS A 230 -6.09 -10.01 -36.55
C LYS A 230 -6.71 -11.27 -37.17
N GLU A 231 -8.03 -11.36 -37.35
CA GLU A 231 -8.68 -12.48 -38.04
C GLU A 231 -8.36 -12.45 -39.55
N GLU A 232 -8.52 -11.29 -40.22
CA GLU A 232 -8.18 -11.12 -41.64
C GLU A 232 -6.68 -11.36 -41.93
N GLU A 233 -5.78 -11.01 -41.02
CA GLU A 233 -4.34 -11.30 -41.14
C GLU A 233 -4.04 -12.81 -41.07
N ASN A 234 -4.72 -13.56 -40.19
CA ASN A 234 -4.54 -15.01 -40.04
C ASN A 234 -5.18 -15.83 -41.18
N ASP A 235 -6.33 -15.39 -41.72
CA ASP A 235 -7.00 -16.06 -42.85
C ASP A 235 -6.28 -15.83 -44.20
N THR A 236 -5.33 -14.89 -44.26
CA THR A 236 -4.56 -14.59 -45.49
C THR A 236 -3.49 -15.68 -45.75
N PRO A 237 -3.59 -16.48 -46.84
CA PRO A 237 -2.67 -17.60 -47.04
C PRO A 237 -1.21 -17.17 -47.26
N PRO A 238 -0.21 -17.82 -46.61
CA PRO A 238 1.21 -17.47 -46.75
C PRO A 238 1.74 -17.45 -48.19
N GLN A 239 1.09 -18.19 -49.09
CA GLN A 239 1.45 -18.27 -50.50
C GLN A 239 1.25 -16.94 -51.26
N ASP A 240 0.23 -16.16 -50.89
CA ASP A 240 -0.12 -14.89 -51.56
C ASP A 240 0.89 -13.79 -51.21
N TRP A 241 1.44 -13.79 -50.00
CA TRP A 241 2.59 -12.95 -49.62
C TRP A 241 3.81 -13.21 -50.50
N VAL A 242 4.15 -14.49 -50.73
CA VAL A 242 5.29 -14.88 -51.58
C VAL A 242 5.08 -14.43 -53.03
N ASP A 243 3.89 -14.60 -53.59
CA ASP A 243 3.61 -14.20 -54.98
C ASP A 243 3.41 -12.68 -55.16
N LYS A 244 2.99 -11.93 -54.13
CA LYS A 244 3.03 -10.45 -54.12
C LYS A 244 4.47 -9.93 -54.18
N ILE A 245 5.36 -10.46 -53.33
CA ILE A 245 6.80 -10.13 -53.34
C ILE A 245 7.44 -10.50 -54.69
N ARG A 246 7.14 -11.71 -55.21
CA ARG A 246 7.66 -12.19 -56.51
C ARG A 246 7.22 -11.33 -57.70
N LYS A 247 6.09 -10.62 -57.61
CA LYS A 247 5.58 -9.73 -58.68
C LYS A 247 6.13 -8.31 -58.63
N GLY A 248 6.95 -7.95 -57.63
CA GLY A 248 7.59 -6.64 -57.56
C GLY A 248 6.62 -5.47 -57.40
N VAL A 249 5.46 -5.71 -56.77
CA VAL A 249 4.49 -4.66 -56.48
C VAL A 249 5.03 -3.81 -55.33
N GLU A 250 5.23 -2.50 -55.56
CA GLU A 250 5.55 -1.57 -54.48
C GLU A 250 4.45 -1.59 -53.42
N PHE A 251 4.83 -1.77 -52.15
CA PHE A 251 3.96 -1.51 -51.01
C PHE A 251 3.71 0.01 -50.89
N LYS A 252 2.84 0.54 -51.76
CA LYS A 252 2.12 1.78 -51.45
C LYS A 252 1.35 1.50 -50.18
N GLY A 253 1.65 2.25 -49.13
CA GLY A 253 0.92 2.17 -47.86
C GLY A 253 -0.56 2.46 -48.11
N THR A 254 -1.36 1.40 -48.17
CA THR A 254 -2.81 1.50 -48.09
C THR A 254 -3.12 2.00 -46.69
N THR A 255 -3.63 3.23 -46.62
CA THR A 255 -4.35 3.72 -45.44
C THR A 255 -5.29 2.61 -44.95
N PRO A 256 -5.35 2.29 -43.65
CA PRO A 256 -6.26 1.26 -43.15
C PRO A 256 -7.67 1.50 -43.68
N PRO A 257 -8.45 0.44 -43.96
CA PRO A 257 -9.86 0.61 -44.29
C PRO A 257 -10.51 1.48 -43.24
N GLN A 258 -11.08 2.61 -43.65
CA GLN A 258 -11.93 3.42 -42.77
C GLN A 258 -13.26 2.68 -42.66
N GLY A 259 -13.21 1.56 -41.93
CA GLY A 259 -14.25 0.53 -41.88
C GLY A 259 -15.56 1.05 -41.31
N ASP A 260 -16.59 0.19 -41.34
CA ASP A 260 -17.92 0.55 -40.87
C ASP A 260 -17.97 0.64 -39.33
N LEU A 261 -17.33 1.67 -38.78
CA LEU A 261 -17.32 2.02 -37.35
C LEU A 261 -18.74 2.16 -36.80
N GLU A 262 -19.68 2.61 -37.63
CA GLU A 262 -21.09 2.76 -37.28
C GLU A 262 -21.86 1.43 -37.37
N GLY A 263 -21.33 0.43 -38.09
CA GLY A 263 -21.70 -0.98 -38.01
C GLY A 263 -21.14 -1.63 -36.74
N LEU A 264 -19.84 -1.52 -36.48
CA LEU A 264 -19.17 -2.05 -35.27
C LEU A 264 -19.81 -1.51 -33.98
N ARG A 265 -20.21 -0.24 -33.95
CA ARG A 265 -20.98 0.38 -32.86
C ARG A 265 -22.32 -0.29 -32.55
N LYS A 266 -22.90 -1.06 -33.48
CA LYS A 266 -24.14 -1.82 -33.27
C LYS A 266 -23.89 -3.24 -32.77
N GLU A 267 -22.65 -3.74 -32.89
CA GLU A 267 -22.21 -5.02 -32.33
C GLU A 267 -21.82 -4.87 -30.85
N VAL A 268 -21.21 -3.73 -30.48
CA VAL A 268 -20.87 -3.39 -29.09
C VAL A 268 -22.13 -3.19 -28.25
N GLN A 269 -22.31 -4.04 -27.24
CA GLN A 269 -23.35 -3.83 -26.22
C GLN A 269 -22.79 -2.98 -25.06
N PRO A 270 -23.52 -1.95 -24.60
CA PRO A 270 -23.13 -1.18 -23.41
C PRO A 270 -23.38 -1.98 -22.12
N PRO A 271 -22.81 -1.56 -20.97
CA PRO A 271 -23.24 -2.02 -19.66
C PRO A 271 -24.76 -1.84 -19.45
N THR A 272 -25.38 -2.79 -18.74
CA THR A 272 -26.82 -2.74 -18.40
C THR A 272 -27.20 -1.56 -17.51
N SER A 273 -26.23 -0.99 -16.77
CA SER A 273 -26.35 0.25 -16.02
C SER A 273 -25.01 0.95 -15.91
N TYR A 274 -25.04 2.28 -15.86
CA TYR A 274 -23.90 3.12 -15.52
C TYR A 274 -23.90 3.57 -14.05
N GLN A 275 -24.86 3.14 -13.23
CA GLN A 275 -24.97 3.62 -11.85
C GLN A 275 -23.88 3.03 -10.94
N ARG A 276 -23.55 1.74 -11.11
CA ARG A 276 -22.64 0.99 -10.24
C ARG A 276 -21.77 0.06 -11.07
N GLY A 277 -20.50 -0.06 -10.70
CA GLY A 277 -19.59 -1.03 -11.31
C GLY A 277 -18.29 -1.22 -10.54
N ILE A 278 -17.52 -2.22 -10.97
CA ILE A 278 -16.21 -2.56 -10.39
C ILE A 278 -15.12 -2.10 -11.34
N VAL A 279 -14.02 -1.56 -10.81
CA VAL A 279 -12.85 -1.11 -11.57
C VAL A 279 -11.64 -1.92 -11.13
N PHE A 280 -10.97 -2.56 -12.09
CA PHE A 280 -9.62 -3.10 -11.92
C PHE A 280 -8.65 -2.33 -12.82
N VAL A 281 -7.43 -2.10 -12.33
CA VAL A 281 -6.28 -1.86 -13.22
C VAL A 281 -5.60 -3.21 -13.49
N VAL A 282 -5.25 -3.46 -14.75
CA VAL A 282 -4.72 -4.74 -15.21
C VAL A 282 -3.39 -4.58 -15.95
N TYR A 283 -2.51 -5.56 -15.76
CA TYR A 283 -1.29 -5.78 -16.55
C TYR A 283 -1.03 -7.29 -16.67
N GLU A 284 -0.29 -7.73 -17.69
CA GLU A 284 -0.23 -9.16 -18.10
C GLU A 284 0.10 -10.14 -16.97
N LYS A 285 1.08 -9.80 -16.11
CA LYS A 285 1.49 -10.63 -14.96
C LYS A 285 0.35 -10.88 -13.95
N MET A 286 -0.73 -10.10 -13.97
CA MET A 286 -1.88 -10.19 -13.06
C MET A 286 -3.18 -10.66 -13.72
N LEU A 287 -3.23 -10.86 -15.05
CA LEU A 287 -4.49 -11.18 -15.74
C LEU A 287 -5.16 -12.48 -15.24
N GLN A 288 -4.37 -13.48 -14.85
CA GLN A 288 -4.90 -14.72 -14.24
C GLN A 288 -5.58 -14.44 -12.88
N SER A 289 -5.02 -13.53 -12.07
CA SER A 289 -5.56 -13.13 -10.77
C SER A 289 -6.88 -12.36 -10.93
N VAL A 290 -6.93 -11.43 -11.89
CA VAL A 290 -8.17 -10.71 -12.27
C VAL A 290 -9.23 -11.69 -12.78
N TYR A 291 -8.85 -12.61 -13.66
CA TYR A 291 -9.73 -13.66 -14.17
C TYR A 291 -10.38 -14.46 -13.03
N ALA A 292 -9.57 -14.94 -12.09
CA ALA A 292 -10.06 -15.69 -10.93
C ALA A 292 -10.94 -14.85 -9.99
N SER A 293 -10.64 -13.57 -9.79
CA SER A 293 -11.46 -12.66 -8.99
C SER A 293 -12.84 -12.44 -9.64
N VAL A 294 -12.88 -12.14 -10.94
CA VAL A 294 -14.15 -11.96 -11.69
C VAL A 294 -14.94 -13.28 -11.77
N ARG A 295 -14.30 -14.41 -12.10
CA ARG A 295 -14.93 -15.76 -12.05
C ARG A 295 -15.56 -16.04 -10.69
N SER A 296 -14.85 -15.76 -9.60
CA SER A 296 -15.35 -15.97 -8.25
C SER A 296 -16.54 -15.07 -7.93
N MET A 297 -16.48 -13.78 -8.27
CA MET A 297 -17.61 -12.86 -8.08
C MET A 297 -18.86 -13.27 -8.88
N ARG A 298 -18.69 -13.70 -10.14
CA ARG A 298 -19.78 -14.21 -10.98
C ARG A 298 -20.39 -15.50 -10.43
N LEU A 299 -19.58 -16.43 -9.92
CA LEU A 299 -20.06 -17.64 -9.24
C LEU A 299 -20.83 -17.31 -7.94
N MET A 300 -20.51 -16.21 -7.27
CA MET A 300 -21.22 -15.71 -6.09
C MET A 300 -22.46 -14.86 -6.42
N GLY A 301 -22.84 -14.76 -7.71
CA GLY A 301 -24.05 -14.05 -8.16
C GLY A 301 -23.88 -12.55 -8.44
N CYS A 302 -22.69 -11.98 -8.27
CA CYS A 302 -22.44 -10.56 -8.55
C CYS A 302 -22.68 -10.26 -10.04
N THR A 303 -23.61 -9.34 -10.33
CA THR A 303 -23.97 -8.91 -11.69
C THR A 303 -23.36 -7.57 -12.10
N LEU A 304 -22.59 -6.91 -11.21
CA LEU A 304 -21.99 -5.60 -11.50
C LEU A 304 -21.06 -5.65 -12.73
N PRO A 305 -21.17 -4.69 -13.67
CA PRO A 305 -20.25 -4.57 -14.79
C PRO A 305 -18.83 -4.25 -14.30
N VAL A 306 -17.82 -4.72 -15.04
CA VAL A 306 -16.41 -4.58 -14.68
C VAL A 306 -15.67 -3.75 -15.73
N GLU A 307 -14.95 -2.70 -15.33
CA GLU A 307 -13.97 -2.03 -16.19
C GLU A 307 -12.56 -2.60 -15.95
N LEU A 308 -11.88 -2.97 -17.05
CA LEU A 308 -10.50 -3.43 -17.08
C LEU A 308 -9.63 -2.32 -17.68
N TRP A 309 -8.98 -1.56 -16.80
CA TRP A 309 -8.14 -0.44 -17.18
C TRP A 309 -6.70 -0.90 -17.44
N TYR A 310 -6.20 -0.68 -18.65
CA TYR A 310 -4.90 -1.20 -19.10
C TYR A 310 -4.06 -0.12 -19.79
N LYS A 311 -2.74 -0.36 -19.87
CA LYS A 311 -1.83 0.40 -20.74
C LYS A 311 -1.35 -0.50 -21.87
N ARG A 312 -1.45 -0.04 -23.13
CA ARG A 312 -0.97 -0.78 -24.31
C ARG A 312 0.55 -1.08 -24.28
N SER A 313 1.31 -0.35 -23.47
CA SER A 313 2.74 -0.60 -23.19
C SER A 313 3.00 -1.75 -22.21
N GLU A 314 1.95 -2.25 -21.53
CA GLU A 314 2.02 -3.22 -20.42
C GLU A 314 1.04 -4.39 -20.62
N THR A 315 0.26 -4.39 -21.72
CA THR A 315 -0.78 -5.39 -22.06
C THR A 315 -1.17 -5.34 -23.54
N ASP A 316 -1.12 -6.48 -24.26
CA ASP A 316 -1.85 -6.64 -25.52
C ASP A 316 -3.37 -6.68 -25.24
N PRO A 317 -4.19 -5.73 -25.77
CA PRO A 317 -5.63 -5.71 -25.53
C PRO A 317 -6.39 -6.93 -26.08
N SER A 318 -5.78 -7.71 -26.99
CA SER A 318 -6.33 -8.95 -27.55
C SER A 318 -5.85 -10.23 -26.83
N HIS A 319 -5.16 -10.09 -25.69
CA HIS A 319 -4.74 -11.23 -24.87
C HIS A 319 -5.94 -12.15 -24.53
N PRO A 320 -5.84 -13.49 -24.67
CA PRO A 320 -6.99 -14.40 -24.57
C PRO A 320 -7.86 -14.24 -23.31
N LEU A 321 -7.25 -14.01 -22.14
CA LEU A 321 -7.99 -13.75 -20.90
C LEU A 321 -8.86 -12.49 -20.92
N LEU A 322 -8.45 -11.46 -21.67
CA LEU A 322 -9.25 -10.24 -21.82
C LEU A 322 -10.46 -10.50 -22.71
N ARG A 323 -10.30 -11.27 -23.80
CA ARG A 323 -11.37 -11.74 -24.69
C ARG A 323 -12.43 -12.55 -23.94
N GLU A 324 -11.98 -13.49 -23.10
CA GLU A 324 -12.86 -14.31 -22.27
C GLU A 324 -13.58 -13.47 -21.19
N LEU A 325 -12.90 -12.48 -20.60
CA LEU A 325 -13.50 -11.57 -19.62
C LEU A 325 -14.56 -10.65 -20.23
N THR A 326 -14.32 -10.11 -21.43
CA THR A 326 -15.29 -9.25 -22.13
C THR A 326 -16.46 -10.05 -22.70
N GLY A 327 -16.18 -11.16 -23.39
CA GLY A 327 -17.18 -12.02 -24.04
C GLY A 327 -18.09 -12.77 -23.06
N THR A 328 -17.52 -13.38 -22.01
CA THR A 328 -18.27 -14.28 -21.12
C THR A 328 -18.68 -13.63 -19.80
N TYR A 329 -17.89 -12.69 -19.27
CA TYR A 329 -18.02 -12.24 -17.87
C TYR A 329 -18.46 -10.78 -17.70
N GLY A 330 -18.91 -10.09 -18.75
CA GLY A 330 -19.46 -8.74 -18.65
C GLY A 330 -18.44 -7.73 -18.14
N ALA A 331 -17.20 -7.87 -18.61
CA ALA A 331 -16.13 -6.90 -18.43
C ALA A 331 -15.98 -6.02 -19.69
N PHE A 332 -15.34 -4.86 -19.54
CA PHE A 332 -15.19 -3.87 -20.59
C PHE A 332 -13.80 -3.24 -20.53
N MET A 333 -13.15 -3.08 -21.68
CA MET A 333 -11.78 -2.58 -21.79
C MET A 333 -11.72 -1.06 -21.72
N ARG A 334 -10.78 -0.49 -20.96
CA ARG A 334 -10.55 0.98 -20.89
C ARG A 334 -9.07 1.32 -21.05
N GLU A 335 -8.74 2.12 -22.06
CA GLU A 335 -7.33 2.41 -22.37
C GLU A 335 -6.82 3.65 -21.62
N ILE A 336 -5.83 3.45 -20.74
CA ILE A 336 -5.10 4.52 -20.05
C ILE A 336 -4.13 5.17 -21.06
N ASN A 337 -4.51 6.36 -21.55
CA ASN A 337 -3.76 7.12 -22.55
C ASN A 337 -2.87 8.22 -21.95
N ASP A 338 -3.04 8.58 -20.67
CA ASP A 338 -2.24 9.64 -20.02
C ASP A 338 -0.83 9.11 -19.65
N PRO A 339 0.26 9.77 -20.08
CA PRO A 339 1.61 9.35 -19.74
C PRO A 339 1.96 9.50 -18.25
N ARG A 340 1.21 10.32 -17.48
CA ARG A 340 1.38 10.51 -16.03
C ARG A 340 0.81 9.34 -15.23
N ALA A 341 -0.30 8.77 -15.72
CA ALA A 341 -0.91 7.56 -15.16
C ALA A 341 0.04 6.35 -15.32
N THR A 342 0.88 6.12 -14.33
CA THR A 342 1.90 5.06 -14.30
C THR A 342 1.98 4.42 -12.93
N LYS A 343 2.31 3.12 -12.88
CA LYS A 343 2.38 2.36 -11.62
C LYS A 343 1.10 2.57 -10.80
N PHE A 344 1.23 2.89 -9.51
CA PHE A 344 0.15 3.19 -8.57
C PHE A 344 -0.86 4.25 -9.05
N TYR A 345 -0.41 5.29 -9.78
CA TYR A 345 -1.24 6.41 -10.22
C TYR A 345 -2.20 6.05 -11.38
N THR A 346 -2.11 4.84 -11.91
CA THR A 346 -3.14 4.29 -12.83
C THR A 346 -4.49 4.09 -12.13
N LYS A 347 -4.51 3.73 -10.85
CA LYS A 347 -5.73 3.49 -10.07
C LYS A 347 -6.57 4.75 -9.90
N THR A 348 -5.91 5.86 -9.54
CA THR A 348 -6.57 7.15 -9.34
C THR A 348 -7.17 7.66 -10.65
N TYR A 349 -6.44 7.52 -11.77
CA TYR A 349 -6.93 7.81 -13.12
C TYR A 349 -8.14 6.92 -13.51
N ALA A 350 -8.08 5.61 -13.25
CA ALA A 350 -9.17 4.69 -13.54
C ALA A 350 -10.46 5.05 -12.77
N VAL A 351 -10.34 5.39 -11.48
CA VAL A 351 -11.46 5.92 -10.68
C VAL A 351 -11.95 7.26 -11.24
N PHE A 352 -11.07 8.18 -11.62
CA PHE A 352 -11.48 9.50 -12.13
C PHE A 352 -12.23 9.41 -13.48
N TYR A 353 -11.83 8.52 -14.40
CA TYR A 353 -12.39 8.44 -15.77
C TYR A 353 -13.31 7.24 -16.04
N SER A 354 -13.74 6.51 -15.00
CA SER A 354 -14.72 5.41 -15.11
C SER A 354 -16.03 5.85 -15.79
N ALA A 355 -16.73 4.92 -16.42
CA ALA A 355 -18.09 5.16 -16.92
C ALA A 355 -19.14 5.15 -15.80
N PHE A 356 -18.83 4.60 -14.61
CA PHE A 356 -19.80 4.35 -13.53
C PHE A 356 -19.93 5.49 -12.52
N ASP A 357 -21.15 5.84 -12.13
CA ASP A 357 -21.42 6.89 -11.13
C ASP A 357 -20.86 6.52 -9.75
N GLN A 358 -21.02 5.25 -9.36
CA GLN A 358 -20.50 4.66 -8.14
C GLN A 358 -19.52 3.54 -8.52
N VAL A 359 -18.29 3.61 -8.01
CA VAL A 359 -17.17 2.72 -8.35
C VAL A 359 -16.69 1.98 -7.11
N LEU A 360 -16.57 0.66 -7.21
CA LEU A 360 -15.70 -0.15 -6.34
C LEU A 360 -14.39 -0.40 -7.07
N LEU A 361 -13.30 0.25 -6.66
CA LEU A 361 -11.94 -0.10 -7.08
C LEU A 361 -11.51 -1.37 -6.33
N LEU A 362 -10.89 -2.32 -7.04
CA LEU A 362 -10.18 -3.45 -6.46
C LEU A 362 -8.80 -3.62 -7.11
N ASP A 363 -7.79 -3.90 -6.30
CA ASP A 363 -6.50 -4.40 -6.79
C ASP A 363 -6.64 -5.83 -7.34
N ALA A 364 -5.81 -6.18 -8.31
CA ALA A 364 -5.90 -7.44 -9.05
C ALA A 364 -5.72 -8.72 -8.19
N ASP A 365 -5.11 -8.61 -7.01
CA ASP A 365 -4.97 -9.69 -6.01
C ASP A 365 -5.82 -9.45 -4.74
N ASN A 366 -6.88 -8.64 -4.87
CA ASN A 366 -7.86 -8.42 -3.83
C ASN A 366 -9.16 -9.16 -4.14
N PHE A 367 -9.55 -10.07 -3.26
CA PHE A 367 -10.61 -11.04 -3.52
C PHE A 367 -11.81 -10.86 -2.59
N ALA A 368 -12.98 -10.63 -3.17
CA ALA A 368 -14.23 -10.61 -2.42
C ALA A 368 -14.59 -12.04 -1.93
N VAL A 369 -15.06 -12.15 -0.68
CA VAL A 369 -15.47 -13.44 -0.08
C VAL A 369 -16.96 -13.77 -0.28
N ARG A 370 -17.71 -12.82 -0.84
CA ARG A 370 -19.14 -12.83 -1.17
C ARG A 370 -19.38 -11.82 -2.30
N ASP A 371 -20.59 -11.76 -2.85
CA ASP A 371 -20.99 -10.66 -3.74
C ASP A 371 -20.80 -9.30 -3.02
N PRO A 372 -20.01 -8.34 -3.54
CA PRO A 372 -19.82 -7.02 -2.94
C PRO A 372 -20.97 -6.04 -3.20
N THR A 373 -21.98 -6.38 -4.02
CA THR A 373 -23.03 -5.44 -4.49
C THR A 373 -23.77 -4.74 -3.35
N TYR A 374 -24.02 -5.42 -2.23
CA TYR A 374 -24.68 -4.84 -1.05
C TYR A 374 -23.92 -3.66 -0.42
N LEU A 375 -22.60 -3.52 -0.64
CA LEU A 375 -21.80 -2.41 -0.10
C LEU A 375 -22.35 -1.06 -0.57
N PHE A 376 -22.81 -1.00 -1.83
CA PHE A 376 -23.41 0.19 -2.43
C PHE A 376 -24.78 0.56 -1.83
N ASP A 377 -25.39 -0.32 -1.04
CA ASP A 377 -26.68 -0.12 -0.35
C ASP A 377 -26.51 0.00 1.18
N THR A 378 -25.27 -0.01 1.68
CA THR A 378 -25.01 0.28 3.11
C THR A 378 -25.40 1.72 3.45
N PRO A 379 -25.98 1.99 4.64
CA PRO A 379 -26.28 3.34 5.09
C PRO A 379 -25.07 4.27 5.01
N GLN A 380 -23.90 3.77 5.40
CA GLN A 380 -22.62 4.47 5.37
C GLN A 380 -22.26 5.00 3.96
N PHE A 381 -22.44 4.18 2.92
CA PHE A 381 -22.20 4.63 1.55
C PHE A 381 -23.32 5.50 0.98
N GLN A 382 -24.58 5.22 1.33
CA GLN A 382 -25.73 6.01 0.87
C GLN A 382 -25.71 7.44 1.44
N GLU A 383 -25.30 7.60 2.70
CA GLU A 383 -25.04 8.89 3.35
C GLU A 383 -23.76 9.52 2.80
N GLU A 384 -22.60 8.95 3.10
CA GLU A 384 -21.30 9.61 2.85
C GLU A 384 -20.84 9.59 1.39
N GLY A 385 -21.30 8.62 0.59
CA GLY A 385 -20.82 8.45 -0.79
C GLY A 385 -19.38 7.97 -0.92
N ALA A 386 -18.68 7.66 0.18
CA ALA A 386 -17.36 7.05 0.13
C ALA A 386 -17.19 6.08 1.31
N ILE A 387 -16.67 4.89 1.04
CA ILE A 387 -16.14 3.97 2.06
C ILE A 387 -14.66 3.73 1.77
N PHE A 388 -13.84 3.95 2.79
CA PHE A 388 -12.42 3.63 2.81
C PHE A 388 -12.11 2.60 3.89
N TRP A 389 -11.05 1.84 3.67
CA TRP A 389 -10.63 0.75 4.55
C TRP A 389 -9.30 1.08 5.25
N PRO A 390 -9.13 0.67 6.52
CA PRO A 390 -7.90 0.88 7.27
C PRO A 390 -6.76 -0.02 6.77
N ASP A 391 -5.55 0.52 6.72
CA ASP A 391 -4.30 -0.26 6.67
C ASP A 391 -3.93 -0.76 8.09
N PHE A 392 -2.88 -1.56 8.23
CA PHE A 392 -2.36 -2.06 9.51
C PHE A 392 -1.83 -0.96 10.46
N TRP A 393 -1.83 0.31 10.05
CA TRP A 393 -1.08 1.38 10.70
C TRP A 393 -1.99 2.47 11.28
N ARG A 394 -1.72 2.82 12.54
CA ARG A 394 -2.21 4.03 13.20
C ARG A 394 -1.08 5.04 13.33
N PRO A 395 -1.35 6.34 13.52
CA PRO A 395 -0.31 7.39 13.57
C PRO A 395 0.77 7.13 14.63
N LYS A 396 0.42 6.48 15.75
CA LYS A 396 1.36 6.10 16.83
C LYS A 396 2.23 4.87 16.52
N LYS A 397 1.94 4.11 15.46
CA LYS A 397 2.60 2.85 15.08
C LYS A 397 2.91 2.75 13.57
N THR A 398 2.98 3.89 12.90
CA THR A 398 3.22 3.98 11.45
C THR A 398 4.63 3.56 11.05
N ILE A 399 4.73 2.75 9.99
CA ILE A 399 5.99 2.54 9.24
C ILE A 399 6.11 3.52 8.05
N PHE A 400 5.00 4.20 7.72
CA PHE A 400 4.88 5.10 6.58
C PHE A 400 5.28 6.56 6.86
N ASN A 401 5.55 6.90 8.13
CA ASN A 401 5.89 8.25 8.60
C ASN A 401 4.69 9.21 8.50
N ILE A 402 3.52 8.74 8.95
CA ILE A 402 2.24 9.50 8.99
C ILE A 402 1.79 9.68 10.47
N GLN A 403 2.76 9.89 11.36
CA GLN A 403 2.55 10.19 12.78
C GLN A 403 2.11 11.65 12.97
N PRO A 404 1.55 12.06 14.13
CA PRO A 404 1.01 13.41 14.31
C PRO A 404 2.02 14.55 14.12
N THR A 405 3.31 14.29 14.32
CA THR A 405 4.41 15.24 14.10
C THR A 405 4.96 15.26 12.66
N SER A 406 4.46 14.41 11.76
CA SER A 406 5.02 14.21 10.42
C SER A 406 4.97 15.47 9.54
N PHE A 407 6.02 15.70 8.76
CA PHE A 407 6.09 16.81 7.80
C PHE A 407 5.07 16.71 6.65
N VAL A 408 4.34 15.60 6.53
CA VAL A 408 3.21 15.45 5.59
C VAL A 408 2.11 16.48 5.84
N TRP A 409 1.85 16.80 7.12
CA TRP A 409 0.78 17.72 7.53
C TRP A 409 1.04 19.16 7.06
N GLU A 410 2.28 19.65 7.21
CA GLU A 410 2.72 20.97 6.69
C GLU A 410 2.66 21.03 5.15
N VAL A 411 3.14 19.99 4.45
CA VAL A 411 3.26 19.98 2.97
C VAL A 411 1.90 19.82 2.27
N PHE A 412 1.01 18.99 2.81
CA PHE A 412 -0.35 18.84 2.29
C PHE A 412 -1.27 19.96 2.83
N HIS A 413 -0.80 20.73 3.83
CA HIS A 413 -1.55 21.77 4.54
C HIS A 413 -2.85 21.16 5.11
N LEU A 414 -2.68 20.21 6.02
CA LEU A 414 -3.69 19.38 6.67
C LEU A 414 -3.42 19.33 8.18
N GLU A 415 -4.46 19.28 9.00
CA GLU A 415 -4.31 19.00 10.43
C GLU A 415 -4.09 17.50 10.70
N PRO A 416 -3.26 17.12 11.69
CA PRO A 416 -3.10 15.73 12.11
C PRO A 416 -4.39 15.09 12.65
N VAL A 417 -4.66 13.84 12.26
CA VAL A 417 -5.87 13.09 12.68
C VAL A 417 -5.51 11.75 13.32
N ASP A 418 -6.13 11.40 14.46
CA ASP A 418 -6.02 10.06 15.06
C ASP A 418 -7.08 9.10 14.47
N MET A 419 -6.80 8.65 13.26
CA MET A 419 -7.50 7.56 12.57
C MET A 419 -6.48 6.64 11.90
N PHE A 420 -6.89 5.44 11.50
CA PHE A 420 -6.03 4.56 10.71
C PHE A 420 -5.58 5.24 9.40
N GLU A 421 -4.37 4.89 8.97
CA GLU A 421 -3.97 5.07 7.58
C GLU A 421 -4.89 4.26 6.65
N GLN A 422 -4.94 4.64 5.38
CA GLN A 422 -5.87 4.06 4.40
C GLN A 422 -5.18 3.05 3.48
N GLU A 423 -5.80 1.87 3.34
CA GLU A 423 -5.47 0.85 2.33
C GLU A 423 -6.10 1.26 0.98
N SER A 424 -5.29 1.32 -0.07
CA SER A 424 -5.69 1.72 -1.42
C SER A 424 -6.03 0.54 -2.34
N GLY A 425 -5.80 -0.70 -1.91
CA GLY A 425 -6.18 -1.92 -2.61
C GLY A 425 -7.70 -2.13 -2.76
N GLN A 426 -8.52 -1.36 -2.03
CA GLN A 426 -9.96 -1.23 -2.27
C GLN A 426 -10.49 0.13 -1.81
N VAL A 427 -11.30 0.80 -2.63
CA VAL A 427 -12.10 1.97 -2.25
C VAL A 427 -13.46 1.94 -2.94
N LEU A 428 -14.50 2.42 -2.27
CA LEU A 428 -15.86 2.52 -2.80
C LEU A 428 -16.26 4.00 -2.84
N ILE A 429 -16.48 4.56 -4.02
CA ILE A 429 -16.66 6.01 -4.22
C ILE A 429 -17.83 6.31 -5.15
N ASP A 430 -18.77 7.12 -4.69
CA ASP A 430 -19.72 7.87 -5.51
C ASP A 430 -19.02 9.11 -6.06
N ARG A 431 -18.70 9.05 -7.36
CA ARG A 431 -17.95 10.11 -8.04
C ARG A 431 -18.79 11.37 -8.23
N THR A 432 -20.12 11.23 -8.29
CA THR A 432 -21.04 12.37 -8.48
C THR A 432 -21.07 13.27 -7.25
N LYS A 433 -20.93 12.70 -6.04
CA LYS A 433 -20.75 13.43 -4.78
C LYS A 433 -19.34 14.04 -4.64
N HIS A 434 -18.30 13.31 -5.04
CA HIS A 434 -16.91 13.57 -4.60
C HIS A 434 -15.96 14.18 -5.64
N MET A 435 -16.46 14.83 -6.69
CA MET A 435 -15.60 15.45 -7.72
C MET A 435 -14.54 16.41 -7.18
N LYS A 436 -14.78 17.14 -6.08
CA LYS A 436 -13.74 18.00 -5.46
C LYS A 436 -12.54 17.18 -4.96
N ALA A 437 -12.80 16.15 -4.17
CA ALA A 437 -11.76 15.27 -3.65
C ALA A 437 -11.05 14.47 -4.75
N LEU A 438 -11.79 14.05 -5.79
CA LEU A 438 -11.22 13.39 -6.97
C LEU A 438 -10.26 14.28 -7.76
N ASN A 439 -10.52 15.60 -7.86
CA ASN A 439 -9.57 16.53 -8.45
C ASN A 439 -8.29 16.65 -7.60
N VAL A 440 -8.42 16.81 -6.27
CA VAL A 440 -7.28 16.87 -5.34
C VAL A 440 -6.45 15.57 -5.35
N LEU A 441 -7.11 14.41 -5.45
CA LEU A 441 -6.45 13.11 -5.61
C LEU A 441 -5.58 13.06 -6.88
N LEU A 442 -6.10 13.58 -7.99
CA LEU A 442 -5.37 13.66 -9.26
C LEU A 442 -4.27 14.74 -9.25
N TYR A 443 -4.44 15.82 -8.48
CA TYR A 443 -3.35 16.75 -8.20
C TYR A 443 -2.18 16.03 -7.54
N TYR A 444 -2.43 15.29 -6.45
CA TYR A 444 -1.38 14.55 -5.75
C TYR A 444 -0.75 13.49 -6.65
N ALA A 445 -1.56 12.64 -7.28
CA ALA A 445 -1.07 11.55 -8.12
C ALA A 445 -0.22 12.02 -9.31
N PHE A 446 -0.55 13.16 -9.94
CA PHE A 446 0.15 13.66 -11.13
C PHE A 446 1.12 14.81 -10.87
N ASN A 447 1.25 15.27 -9.61
CA ASN A 447 2.31 16.17 -9.15
C ASN A 447 3.06 15.59 -7.93
N PRO A 448 3.60 14.35 -7.97
CA PRO A 448 4.07 13.65 -6.77
C PRO A 448 5.48 14.07 -6.32
N SER A 449 6.20 14.83 -7.15
CA SER A 449 7.65 15.10 -7.01
C SER A 449 8.08 15.75 -5.69
N ILE A 450 7.18 16.46 -5.01
CA ILE A 450 7.43 17.03 -3.67
C ILE A 450 7.35 15.96 -2.59
N PHE A 451 6.24 15.20 -2.51
CA PHE A 451 6.08 14.19 -1.46
C PHE A 451 6.93 12.94 -1.67
N GLU A 452 7.24 12.57 -2.93
CA GLU A 452 8.17 11.48 -3.24
C GLU A 452 9.59 11.82 -2.81
N ARG A 453 10.09 13.03 -3.14
CA ARG A 453 11.41 13.50 -2.70
C ARG A 453 11.51 13.57 -1.17
N LEU A 454 10.47 14.06 -0.52
CA LEU A 454 10.39 14.14 0.95
C LEU A 454 9.96 12.82 1.62
N ARG A 455 9.66 11.77 0.82
CA ARG A 455 9.27 10.41 1.25
C ARG A 455 8.11 10.37 2.26
N LEU A 456 7.16 11.29 2.09
CA LEU A 456 6.01 11.53 2.99
C LEU A 456 4.85 10.57 2.74
N ALA A 457 4.67 10.16 1.48
CA ALA A 457 3.74 9.12 1.03
C ALA A 457 4.43 8.27 -0.06
N TRP A 458 3.86 7.11 -0.39
CA TRP A 458 4.44 6.16 -1.35
C TRP A 458 3.40 5.73 -2.38
N GLY A 459 3.47 6.29 -3.59
CA GLY A 459 2.49 6.00 -4.64
C GLY A 459 1.09 6.50 -4.27
N ASP A 460 0.09 5.62 -4.39
CA ASP A 460 -1.32 5.87 -4.07
C ASP A 460 -1.67 5.77 -2.57
N LYS A 461 -0.73 5.29 -1.74
CA LYS A 461 -0.87 5.12 -0.28
C LYS A 461 -1.38 6.39 0.39
N ASP A 462 -2.51 6.28 1.10
CA ASP A 462 -3.23 7.36 1.78
C ASP A 462 -3.71 8.54 0.92
N LEU A 463 -3.42 8.59 -0.39
CA LEU A 463 -3.77 9.76 -1.21
C LEU A 463 -5.29 10.00 -1.30
N PHE A 464 -6.11 8.95 -1.26
CA PHE A 464 -7.58 9.10 -1.19
C PHE A 464 -7.98 9.74 0.14
N ARG A 465 -7.49 9.21 1.27
CA ARG A 465 -7.78 9.79 2.61
C ARG A 465 -7.29 11.24 2.72
N PHE A 466 -6.08 11.55 2.26
CA PHE A 466 -5.56 12.92 2.25
C PHE A 466 -6.41 13.85 1.37
N ALA A 467 -6.86 13.42 0.20
CA ALA A 467 -7.67 14.24 -0.69
C ALA A 467 -9.08 14.54 -0.15
N TRP A 468 -9.70 13.57 0.52
CA TRP A 468 -11.00 13.78 1.20
C TRP A 468 -10.85 14.70 2.42
N LEU A 469 -9.86 14.46 3.28
CA LEU A 469 -9.54 15.35 4.41
C LEU A 469 -9.26 16.79 3.92
N LYS A 470 -8.55 16.95 2.80
CA LYS A 470 -8.19 18.26 2.25
C LYS A 470 -9.38 19.09 1.78
N THR A 471 -10.41 18.43 1.26
CA THR A 471 -11.60 19.08 0.71
C THR A 471 -12.74 19.20 1.71
N GLY A 472 -12.60 18.60 2.90
CA GLY A 472 -13.72 18.38 3.81
C GLY A 472 -14.80 17.44 3.22
N SER A 473 -14.46 16.67 2.17
CA SER A 473 -15.36 15.69 1.58
C SER A 473 -15.58 14.55 2.57
N SER A 474 -16.84 14.15 2.75
CA SER A 474 -17.21 13.15 3.75
C SER A 474 -16.96 11.72 3.27
N PHE A 475 -16.66 10.82 4.21
CA PHE A 475 -16.37 9.41 3.95
C PHE A 475 -16.53 8.61 5.25
N HIS A 476 -16.95 7.36 5.11
CA HIS A 476 -16.89 6.40 6.20
C HIS A 476 -15.56 5.62 6.13
N MET A 477 -14.72 5.76 7.16
CA MET A 477 -13.62 4.83 7.40
C MET A 477 -14.18 3.60 8.11
N ILE A 478 -13.94 2.39 7.59
CA ILE A 478 -14.31 1.15 8.26
C ILE A 478 -13.64 1.09 9.63
N GLU A 479 -14.46 1.05 10.69
CA GLU A 479 -13.98 1.15 12.07
C GLU A 479 -13.22 -0.10 12.54
N THR A 480 -13.52 -1.27 11.94
CA THR A 480 -12.93 -2.55 12.33
C THR A 480 -11.50 -2.64 11.78
N PRO A 481 -10.47 -2.75 12.65
CA PRO A 481 -9.09 -2.85 12.20
C PRO A 481 -8.87 -4.03 11.25
N PRO A 482 -7.91 -3.96 10.32
CA PRO A 482 -7.66 -5.06 9.41
C PRO A 482 -7.06 -6.24 10.16
N GLY A 483 -7.62 -7.43 9.89
CA GLY A 483 -7.05 -8.70 10.32
C GLY A 483 -5.98 -9.19 9.36
N SER A 484 -5.49 -10.40 9.55
CA SER A 484 -4.61 -11.04 8.58
C SER A 484 -4.89 -12.52 8.41
N ALA A 485 -4.87 -13.00 7.17
CA ALA A 485 -5.02 -14.40 6.80
C ALA A 485 -3.65 -15.00 6.47
N GLY A 486 -3.42 -16.24 6.90
CA GLY A 486 -2.10 -16.84 6.87
C GLY A 486 -2.03 -18.26 7.39
N LEU A 487 -0.81 -18.69 7.73
CA LEU A 487 -0.55 -20.00 8.31
C LEU A 487 -0.27 -19.89 9.81
N LYS A 488 -0.65 -20.94 10.55
CA LYS A 488 -0.40 -21.11 11.98
C LYS A 488 0.31 -22.44 12.19
N LEU A 489 1.41 -22.44 12.94
CA LEU A 489 2.03 -23.67 13.44
C LEU A 489 1.37 -24.04 14.78
N PRO A 490 0.71 -25.23 14.90
CA PRO A 490 0.01 -25.61 16.13
C PRO A 490 0.97 -25.76 17.32
N ASP A 491 2.00 -26.60 17.17
CA ASP A 491 2.88 -27.03 18.27
C ASP A 491 3.69 -25.89 18.90
N GLN A 492 4.08 -24.90 18.09
CA GLN A 492 4.85 -23.73 18.54
C GLN A 492 3.94 -22.53 18.84
N ASN A 493 2.66 -22.61 18.49
CA ASN A 493 1.67 -21.54 18.62
C ASN A 493 2.10 -20.20 17.96
N ILE A 494 2.66 -20.29 16.75
CA ILE A 494 3.15 -19.12 15.98
C ILE A 494 2.27 -18.90 14.75
N PHE A 495 1.87 -17.65 14.53
CA PHE A 495 1.12 -17.22 13.35
C PHE A 495 2.00 -16.42 12.37
N CYS A 496 1.70 -16.51 11.07
CA CYS A 496 2.26 -15.64 10.03
C CYS A 496 1.18 -15.33 8.99
N GLY A 497 0.70 -14.08 9.01
CA GLY A 497 -0.22 -13.55 8.02
C GLY A 497 0.49 -13.13 6.73
N VAL A 498 -0.05 -13.47 5.56
CA VAL A 498 0.49 -13.06 4.24
C VAL A 498 -0.58 -12.45 3.33
N THR A 499 -1.72 -12.10 3.92
CA THR A 499 -2.89 -11.51 3.28
C THR A 499 -3.57 -10.59 4.30
N MET A 500 -3.99 -9.40 3.90
CA MET A 500 -4.75 -8.50 4.75
C MET A 500 -6.24 -8.85 4.68
N VAL A 501 -6.92 -8.85 5.84
CA VAL A 501 -8.34 -9.21 5.98
C VAL A 501 -9.12 -7.93 6.25
N GLN A 502 -10.13 -7.68 5.42
CA GLN A 502 -10.86 -6.42 5.39
C GLN A 502 -12.36 -6.63 5.60
N HIS A 503 -12.97 -5.72 6.35
CA HIS A 503 -14.31 -5.84 6.93
C HIS A 503 -15.32 -4.87 6.31
N ASP A 504 -16.61 -5.18 6.37
CA ASP A 504 -17.70 -4.26 6.03
C ASP A 504 -18.14 -3.42 7.25
N PRO A 505 -19.06 -2.45 7.11
CA PRO A 505 -19.57 -1.67 8.24
C PRO A 505 -20.41 -2.49 9.25
N GLN A 506 -20.70 -3.76 8.95
CA GLN A 506 -21.33 -4.72 9.85
C GLN A 506 -20.29 -5.65 10.52
N ARG A 507 -19.00 -5.34 10.35
CA ARG A 507 -17.82 -6.08 10.83
C ARG A 507 -17.66 -7.50 10.27
N GLY A 508 -18.38 -7.84 9.20
CA GLY A 508 -18.21 -9.09 8.48
C GLY A 508 -17.05 -8.99 7.49
N ILE A 509 -16.19 -10.01 7.42
CA ILE A 509 -15.12 -10.09 6.42
C ILE A 509 -15.74 -9.97 5.01
N VAL A 510 -15.15 -9.13 4.17
CA VAL A 510 -15.62 -8.84 2.81
C VAL A 510 -14.51 -9.02 1.76
N PHE A 511 -13.26 -8.63 2.06
CA PHE A 511 -12.13 -8.78 1.14
C PHE A 511 -10.91 -9.45 1.78
N LEU A 512 -10.14 -10.16 0.96
CA LEU A 512 -8.85 -10.77 1.27
C LEU A 512 -7.80 -10.29 0.25
N HIS A 513 -6.93 -9.37 0.67
CA HIS A 513 -5.91 -8.74 -0.18
C HIS A 513 -4.57 -9.49 -0.06
N ARG A 514 -4.15 -10.22 -1.10
CA ARG A 514 -2.95 -11.08 -1.11
C ARG A 514 -1.65 -10.29 -1.30
N ASN A 515 -1.48 -9.21 -0.53
CA ASN A 515 -0.45 -8.21 -0.74
C ASN A 515 1.00 -8.72 -0.66
N GLN A 516 1.27 -9.89 -0.05
CA GLN A 516 2.56 -10.58 -0.12
C GLN A 516 2.57 -11.70 -1.17
N GLU A 517 1.86 -12.80 -0.92
CA GLU A 517 1.91 -14.02 -1.72
C GLU A 517 0.88 -13.98 -2.86
N LYS A 518 1.20 -13.24 -3.93
CA LYS A 518 0.35 -13.03 -5.11
C LYS A 518 -0.10 -14.37 -5.74
N LEU A 519 -1.30 -14.38 -6.34
CA LEU A 519 -1.92 -15.57 -6.93
C LEU A 519 -1.37 -15.80 -8.36
N SER A 520 -0.85 -17.00 -8.65
CA SER A 520 -0.23 -17.38 -9.94
C SER A 520 -0.49 -18.85 -10.26
N SER A 521 -0.51 -19.23 -11.55
CA SER A 521 -0.64 -20.65 -11.96
C SER A 521 0.57 -21.51 -11.61
N GLU A 522 1.70 -20.87 -11.31
CA GLU A 522 2.97 -21.51 -10.96
C GLU A 522 2.99 -21.98 -9.50
N ASN A 523 2.29 -21.29 -8.60
CA ASN A 523 2.21 -21.63 -7.18
C ASN A 523 0.81 -22.13 -6.81
N ARG A 524 0.73 -23.38 -6.34
CA ARG A 524 -0.51 -24.03 -5.91
C ARG A 524 -0.61 -24.26 -4.40
N GLU A 525 0.34 -23.73 -3.62
CA GLU A 525 0.29 -23.77 -2.17
C GLU A 525 -0.81 -22.87 -1.63
N LYS A 526 -1.55 -23.39 -0.64
CA LYS A 526 -2.53 -22.61 0.12
C LYS A 526 -1.81 -21.83 1.21
N VAL A 527 -2.09 -20.54 1.30
CA VAL A 527 -1.55 -19.67 2.34
C VAL A 527 -2.61 -19.22 3.34
N TRP A 528 -3.89 -19.45 3.08
CA TRP A 528 -4.98 -19.17 4.02
C TRP A 528 -5.35 -20.45 4.78
N GLY A 529 -4.67 -20.72 5.89
CA GLY A 529 -5.08 -21.77 6.84
C GLY A 529 -5.87 -21.21 8.03
N HIS A 530 -5.55 -19.99 8.47
CA HIS A 530 -6.18 -19.33 9.61
C HIS A 530 -6.38 -17.83 9.33
N ILE A 531 -7.37 -17.23 9.98
CA ILE A 531 -7.57 -15.77 10.05
C ILE A 531 -7.31 -15.29 11.48
N GLN A 532 -6.59 -14.17 11.59
CA GLN A 532 -6.32 -13.45 12.83
C GLN A 532 -7.03 -12.10 12.83
N ASP A 533 -8.01 -11.92 13.72
CA ASP A 533 -8.83 -10.70 13.82
C ASP A 533 -8.72 -10.05 15.21
N PHE A 534 -8.76 -8.73 15.27
CA PHE A 534 -8.63 -7.95 16.51
C PHE A 534 -9.91 -7.99 17.36
N ARG A 535 -9.74 -8.05 18.69
CA ARG A 535 -10.84 -8.15 19.67
C ARG A 535 -11.41 -6.76 20.01
N MET A 536 -11.99 -6.10 19.00
CA MET A 536 -12.29 -4.66 19.02
C MET A 536 -13.14 -4.16 20.20
N ASP A 537 -14.12 -4.93 20.68
CA ASP A 537 -14.96 -4.52 21.82
C ASP A 537 -14.40 -4.94 23.19
N GLU A 538 -13.35 -5.76 23.21
CA GLU A 538 -12.75 -6.33 24.43
C GLU A 538 -11.38 -5.72 24.77
N VAL A 539 -10.70 -5.15 23.78
CA VAL A 539 -9.29 -4.72 23.85
C VAL A 539 -9.13 -3.33 23.23
N SER A 540 -8.33 -2.47 23.87
CA SER A 540 -8.10 -1.10 23.42
C SER A 540 -7.43 -1.03 22.05
N LEU A 541 -7.86 -0.12 21.18
CA LEU A 541 -7.20 0.17 19.90
C LEU A 541 -5.74 0.66 20.05
N GLU A 542 -5.30 1.02 21.26
CA GLU A 542 -3.88 1.29 21.56
C GLU A 542 -3.05 -0.01 21.67
N ASP A 543 -3.67 -1.14 22.01
CA ASP A 543 -3.05 -2.47 22.09
C ASP A 543 -3.06 -3.24 20.75
N TYR A 544 -3.77 -2.74 19.73
CA TYR A 544 -3.65 -3.20 18.35
C TYR A 544 -2.21 -3.01 17.86
N ASP A 545 -1.47 -4.11 17.71
CA ASP A 545 -0.04 -4.12 17.37
C ASP A 545 0.23 -5.19 16.30
N VAL A 546 0.41 -4.74 15.06
CA VAL A 546 0.72 -5.58 13.89
C VAL A 546 2.16 -5.33 13.45
N ARG A 547 2.89 -6.39 13.08
CA ARG A 547 4.33 -6.33 12.80
C ARG A 547 4.68 -6.99 11.47
N GLY A 548 5.31 -6.21 10.58
CA GLY A 548 5.87 -6.68 9.31
C GLY A 548 7.20 -7.43 9.47
N ALA A 549 7.20 -8.57 10.16
CA ALA A 549 8.39 -9.38 10.47
C ALA A 549 8.78 -10.32 9.31
N ASN A 550 10.02 -10.83 9.25
CA ASN A 550 10.38 -11.91 8.32
C ASN A 550 9.98 -13.29 8.91
N GLY A 551 9.50 -14.24 8.10
CA GLY A 551 9.05 -15.56 8.56
C GLY A 551 10.15 -16.45 9.17
N GLY A 552 11.43 -16.11 8.94
CA GLY A 552 12.57 -16.64 9.66
C GLY A 552 12.69 -18.16 9.57
N ARG A 553 12.90 -18.82 10.71
CA ARG A 553 13.03 -20.30 10.77
C ARG A 553 11.70 -21.06 10.78
N TYR A 554 10.58 -20.36 10.91
CA TYR A 554 9.26 -20.95 11.11
C TYR A 554 8.45 -20.95 9.81
N PHE A 555 8.57 -19.87 9.04
CA PHE A 555 8.01 -19.75 7.70
C PHE A 555 9.09 -19.22 6.73
N PRO A 556 10.15 -20.00 6.46
CA PRO A 556 11.29 -19.56 5.65
C PRO A 556 10.92 -19.20 4.20
N GLN A 557 9.78 -19.68 3.70
CA GLN A 557 9.23 -19.32 2.39
C GLN A 557 8.66 -17.89 2.36
N PHE A 558 8.11 -17.40 3.47
CA PHE A 558 7.45 -16.10 3.52
C PHE A 558 8.45 -14.97 3.82
N LYS A 559 8.70 -14.13 2.81
CA LYS A 559 9.60 -12.96 2.91
C LYS A 559 9.18 -12.01 4.04
N ARG A 560 7.87 -11.84 4.24
CA ARG A 560 7.29 -11.05 5.33
C ARG A 560 5.97 -11.65 5.82
N CYS A 561 5.81 -11.68 7.13
CA CYS A 561 4.60 -11.96 7.88
C CYS A 561 3.97 -10.65 8.37
N TYR A 562 2.65 -10.67 8.51
CA TYR A 562 1.80 -9.64 9.11
C TYR A 562 0.91 -10.25 10.20
N GLY A 563 0.14 -9.40 10.88
CA GLY A 563 -0.50 -9.73 12.16
C GLY A 563 0.47 -9.67 13.33
N LYS A 564 0.19 -10.48 14.36
CA LYS A 564 0.97 -10.68 15.57
C LYS A 564 1.36 -12.16 15.68
N ASP A 565 2.65 -12.41 15.76
CA ASP A 565 3.26 -13.74 15.58
C ASP A 565 3.09 -14.65 16.81
N ILE A 566 3.29 -14.10 18.02
CA ILE A 566 3.19 -14.81 19.30
C ILE A 566 2.45 -13.99 20.36
N TYR A 567 1.87 -14.67 21.35
CA TYR A 567 1.07 -14.07 22.43
C TYR A 567 -0.04 -13.14 21.91
N TYR A 568 -0.60 -13.49 20.74
CA TYR A 568 -1.62 -12.70 20.06
C TYR A 568 -2.97 -12.79 20.78
N GLU A 569 -3.24 -13.85 21.54
CA GLU A 569 -4.51 -14.15 22.23
C GLU A 569 -5.01 -13.01 23.16
N ASN A 570 -4.06 -12.22 23.67
CA ASN A 570 -4.32 -11.05 24.51
C ASN A 570 -5.03 -9.90 23.77
N ALA A 571 -4.96 -9.87 22.43
CA ALA A 571 -5.46 -8.77 21.59
C ALA A 571 -6.23 -9.24 20.34
N PHE A 572 -5.97 -10.45 19.86
CA PHE A 572 -6.51 -11.02 18.63
C PHE A 572 -7.10 -12.40 18.88
N THR A 573 -8.14 -12.76 18.14
CA THR A 573 -8.54 -14.16 17.96
C THR A 573 -7.78 -14.74 16.76
N VAL A 574 -7.56 -16.07 16.74
CA VAL A 574 -7.08 -16.78 15.55
C VAL A 574 -7.98 -17.99 15.33
N LYS A 575 -8.62 -18.06 14.16
CA LYS A 575 -9.60 -19.10 13.80
C LYS A 575 -9.13 -19.87 12.56
N PRO A 576 -9.32 -21.19 12.47
CA PRO A 576 -9.16 -21.94 11.22
C PRO A 576 -10.09 -21.37 10.13
N ILE A 577 -9.64 -21.36 8.87
CA ILE A 577 -10.50 -20.85 7.78
C ILE A 577 -11.68 -21.79 7.48
N GLU A 578 -11.56 -23.06 7.86
CA GLU A 578 -12.57 -24.11 7.77
C GLU A 578 -13.84 -23.80 8.59
N GLU A 579 -13.75 -22.92 9.60
CA GLU A 579 -14.89 -22.45 10.40
C GLU A 579 -15.66 -21.30 9.73
N LEU A 580 -15.16 -20.77 8.60
CA LEU A 580 -15.70 -19.58 7.94
C LEU A 580 -16.51 -19.95 6.68
N PRO A 581 -17.58 -19.20 6.33
CA PRO A 581 -18.48 -19.55 5.23
C PRO A 581 -17.81 -19.54 3.83
N PHE A 582 -16.60 -18.99 3.74
CA PHE A 582 -15.77 -18.95 2.53
C PHE A 582 -14.55 -19.89 2.57
N ALA A 583 -14.51 -20.90 3.44
CA ALA A 583 -13.42 -21.89 3.56
C ALA A 583 -12.87 -22.42 2.22
N GLY A 584 -13.76 -22.71 1.25
CA GLY A 584 -13.38 -23.21 -0.07
C GLY A 584 -12.82 -22.17 -1.05
N LEU A 585 -12.73 -20.88 -0.68
CA LEU A 585 -12.43 -19.78 -1.61
C LEU A 585 -11.04 -19.88 -2.21
N GLU A 586 -9.99 -20.11 -1.42
CA GLU A 586 -8.61 -20.20 -1.97
C GLU A 586 -8.50 -21.32 -3.00
N GLN A 587 -9.16 -22.46 -2.76
CA GLN A 587 -9.17 -23.58 -3.71
C GLN A 587 -9.86 -23.21 -5.02
N ARG A 588 -10.98 -22.47 -4.96
CA ARG A 588 -11.68 -22.00 -6.17
C ARG A 588 -10.83 -21.01 -6.96
N LEU A 589 -10.21 -20.04 -6.28
CA LEU A 589 -9.32 -19.06 -6.91
C LEU A 589 -8.11 -19.74 -7.57
N LEU A 590 -7.44 -20.67 -6.89
CA LEU A 590 -6.35 -21.47 -7.47
C LEU A 590 -6.83 -22.28 -8.68
N ASN A 591 -8.03 -22.87 -8.63
CA ASN A 591 -8.59 -23.62 -9.76
C ASN A 591 -8.87 -22.71 -10.97
N PHE A 592 -9.45 -21.53 -10.78
CA PHE A 592 -9.69 -20.56 -11.86
C PHE A 592 -8.39 -20.00 -12.45
N VAL A 593 -7.32 -19.90 -11.66
CA VAL A 593 -5.99 -19.51 -12.17
C VAL A 593 -5.36 -20.63 -13.02
N GLN A 594 -5.57 -21.91 -12.69
CA GLN A 594 -5.16 -23.02 -13.57
C GLN A 594 -5.95 -23.05 -14.88
N GLU A 595 -7.21 -22.63 -14.85
CA GLU A 595 -8.06 -22.49 -16.04
C GLU A 595 -7.62 -21.29 -16.90
N ALA A 596 -7.34 -20.15 -16.28
CA ALA A 596 -6.75 -18.99 -16.94
C ALA A 596 -5.43 -19.33 -17.65
N ALA A 597 -4.60 -20.17 -17.02
CA ALA A 597 -3.33 -20.61 -17.58
C ALA A 597 -3.46 -21.60 -18.76
N ARG A 598 -4.64 -22.19 -19.00
CA ARG A 598 -4.92 -22.90 -20.27
C ARG A 598 -5.38 -21.92 -21.35
N ILE A 599 -6.23 -20.96 -20.98
CA ILE A 599 -6.74 -19.93 -21.90
C ILE A 599 -5.61 -19.03 -22.42
N ASP A 600 -4.60 -18.72 -21.60
CA ASP A 600 -3.39 -17.98 -22.01
C ASP A 600 -2.27 -18.86 -22.59
N GLY A 601 -2.51 -20.17 -22.77
CA GLY A 601 -1.61 -21.11 -23.44
C GLY A 601 -0.39 -21.58 -22.64
N LYS A 602 -0.26 -21.23 -21.34
CA LYS A 602 0.87 -21.62 -20.48
C LYS A 602 0.77 -23.05 -19.94
N LEU A 603 -0.42 -23.64 -19.92
CA LEU A 603 -0.68 -25.03 -19.58
C LEU A 603 -1.38 -25.73 -20.74
N GLU A 604 -0.86 -26.90 -21.11
CA GLU A 604 -1.49 -27.78 -22.11
C GLU A 604 -2.92 -28.17 -21.68
N GLU A 605 -3.83 -28.30 -22.65
CA GLU A 605 -5.10 -28.97 -22.40
C GLU A 605 -4.84 -30.42 -21.99
N GLN A 606 -5.36 -30.84 -20.84
CA GLN A 606 -5.44 -32.28 -20.57
C GLN A 606 -6.44 -32.90 -21.54
N PRO A 607 -6.12 -34.05 -22.17
CA PRO A 607 -7.07 -34.74 -23.03
C PRO A 607 -8.34 -35.06 -22.24
N LYS A 608 -9.49 -34.95 -22.90
CA LYS A 608 -10.80 -35.28 -22.31
C LYS A 608 -10.96 -36.79 -22.15
N ASP A 609 -10.29 -37.36 -21.15
CA ASP A 609 -10.60 -38.69 -20.66
C ASP A 609 -12.06 -38.73 -20.16
N ASN A 610 -12.76 -39.81 -20.50
CA ASN A 610 -14.22 -39.85 -20.51
C ASN A 610 -14.88 -39.63 -19.14
N GLU A 611 -16.11 -39.11 -19.23
CA GLU A 611 -17.02 -38.74 -18.13
C GLU A 611 -17.09 -39.78 -17.00
N GLY A 612 -16.52 -39.42 -15.85
CA GLY A 612 -16.80 -40.04 -14.56
C GLY A 612 -17.73 -39.15 -13.74
N GLU A 613 -19.03 -39.27 -13.98
CA GLU A 613 -20.06 -38.44 -13.34
C GLU A 613 -20.07 -38.62 -11.81
N ASN A 614 -19.50 -37.64 -11.09
CA ASN A 614 -19.62 -37.49 -9.64
C ASN A 614 -20.42 -36.22 -9.34
N THR A 615 -21.74 -36.30 -9.50
CA THR A 615 -22.68 -35.30 -8.99
C THR A 615 -22.58 -35.24 -7.47
N VAL A 616 -21.91 -34.22 -6.93
CA VAL A 616 -21.98 -33.89 -5.50
C VAL A 616 -23.31 -33.19 -5.25
N ASP A 617 -24.22 -33.90 -4.61
CA ASP A 617 -25.60 -33.46 -4.38
C ASP A 617 -25.65 -32.19 -3.50
N VAL A 618 -26.29 -31.13 -4.01
CA VAL A 618 -26.36 -29.82 -3.34
C VAL A 618 -27.59 -29.80 -2.45
N ALA A 619 -27.40 -30.21 -1.19
CA ALA A 619 -28.46 -30.25 -0.19
C ALA A 619 -29.05 -28.84 0.08
N ASP A 620 -30.30 -28.64 -0.30
CA ASP A 620 -31.12 -27.47 0.00
C ASP A 620 -31.21 -27.23 1.53
N PRO A 621 -30.78 -26.06 2.06
CA PRO A 621 -30.84 -25.76 3.49
C PRO A 621 -32.27 -25.45 3.99
N ALA A 622 -33.28 -25.33 3.12
CA ALA A 622 -34.65 -24.95 3.50
C ALA A 622 -35.46 -26.06 4.20
N LYS A 623 -34.84 -26.92 5.03
CA LYS A 623 -35.55 -27.98 5.78
C LYS A 623 -34.85 -28.61 7.00
N ARG A 624 -34.36 -27.81 7.97
CA ARG A 624 -34.34 -28.22 9.39
C ARG A 624 -34.24 -27.08 10.38
#